data_AF-A0AAU5XFB7-F1
#
_entry.id   AF-A0AAU5XFB7-F1
#
_cell.length_a   1.000
_cell.length_b   1.000
_cell.length_c   1.000
_cell.angle_alpha   90.00
_cell.angle_beta   90.00
_cell.angle_gamma   90.00
#
_symmetry.space_group_name_H-M   'P 1'
#
loop_
_entity.id
_entity.type
_entity.pdbx_description
1 polymer ?
#
loop_
_entity_poly.entity_id
_entity_poly.type
_entity_poly.pdbx_seq_one_letter_code
_entity_poly.pdbx_strand_id
1 'polypeptide(L)'
;MDHRLTPRTLTWDEVDPGRHPFDAASAHEVVRGLAPASAVPARPAGQAGQRHVIAWSHEVGAAWADSMTRALIERYGRWAAGWRWAVDEGDFGGGPVQTWCCPNDSITGADETVACVADSLVEWRGWLDDLAERFERFPLGDPVDRDEVWERAAVHLVHHVVDRTGAGDAWYGHCAQVLTWFLARWGVADGVAGHLVDQAIGGRFESWVGPAETLVTDVAERFARAAEDAVAAPDRD
;
A
#
# COMPACT_ATOMS: atom_id res chain seq x y z
N MET A 1 -6.96 -15.89 6.10
CA MET A 1 -6.01 -14.79 5.84
C MET A 1 -5.22 -14.51 7.11
N ASP A 2 -3.90 -14.62 7.05
CA ASP A 2 -3.01 -14.26 8.16
C ASP A 2 -2.84 -12.74 8.25
N HIS A 3 -3.43 -12.11 9.27
CA HIS A 3 -3.39 -10.66 9.44
C HIS A 3 -1.97 -10.08 9.59
N ARG A 4 -0.96 -10.90 9.93
CA ARG A 4 0.44 -10.44 9.99
C ARG A 4 1.05 -10.19 8.60
N LEU A 5 0.40 -10.69 7.56
CA LEU A 5 0.78 -10.48 6.15
C LEU A 5 0.04 -9.30 5.52
N THR A 6 -0.69 -8.51 6.32
CA THR A 6 -1.41 -7.36 5.81
C THR A 6 -0.44 -6.20 5.50
N PRO A 7 -0.52 -5.60 4.30
CA PRO A 7 0.30 -4.46 3.93
C PRO A 7 -0.04 -3.20 4.74
N ARG A 8 -1.23 -3.15 5.36
CA ARG A 8 -1.67 -2.05 6.25
C ARG A 8 -0.79 -1.88 7.50
N THR A 9 0.07 -2.85 7.82
CA THR A 9 0.99 -2.78 8.96
C THR A 9 2.42 -2.42 8.59
N LEU A 10 2.70 -2.21 7.30
CA LEU A 10 4.02 -1.85 6.83
C LEU A 10 4.38 -0.43 7.29
N THR A 11 5.57 -0.28 7.86
CA THR A 11 6.19 1.01 8.19
C THR A 11 7.02 1.53 7.02
N TRP A 12 7.34 2.83 6.99
CA TRP A 12 8.19 3.38 5.93
C TRP A 12 9.55 2.69 5.91
N ASP A 13 10.14 2.48 7.08
CA ASP A 13 11.41 1.79 7.26
C ASP A 13 11.46 0.37 6.64
N GLU A 14 10.32 -0.31 6.60
CA GLU A 14 10.17 -1.64 6.02
C GLU A 14 9.93 -1.62 4.51
N VAL A 15 9.48 -0.50 3.94
CA VAL A 15 9.13 -0.37 2.52
C VAL A 15 10.04 0.59 1.75
N ASP A 16 10.91 1.32 2.43
CA ASP A 16 11.85 2.27 1.83
C ASP A 16 12.68 1.56 0.74
N PRO A 17 12.48 1.92 -0.54
CA PRO A 17 13.16 1.28 -1.64
C PRO A 17 14.68 1.34 -1.55
N GLY A 18 15.23 2.36 -0.89
CA GLY A 18 16.67 2.53 -0.67
C GLY A 18 17.28 1.48 0.28
N ARG A 19 16.46 0.85 1.12
CA ARG A 19 16.86 -0.21 2.07
C ARG A 19 16.73 -1.61 1.49
N HIS A 20 16.05 -1.74 0.36
CA HIS A 20 15.70 -3.04 -0.23
C HIS A 20 16.09 -3.07 -1.72
N PRO A 21 17.30 -3.49 -2.09
CA PRO A 21 17.64 -3.65 -3.50
C PRO A 21 16.70 -4.66 -4.19
N PHE A 22 16.20 -4.31 -5.37
CA PHE A 22 15.30 -5.16 -6.15
C PHE A 22 15.61 -5.03 -7.64
N ASP A 23 15.71 -6.17 -8.33
CA ASP A 23 15.87 -6.23 -9.78
C ASP A 23 14.58 -6.72 -10.43
N ALA A 24 13.82 -5.77 -10.99
CA ALA A 24 12.56 -6.04 -11.66
C ALA A 24 12.71 -6.98 -12.87
N ALA A 25 13.87 -6.98 -13.56
CA ALA A 25 14.08 -7.84 -14.72
C ALA A 25 14.18 -9.33 -14.33
N SER A 26 14.72 -9.63 -13.14
CA SER A 26 14.81 -11.00 -12.62
C SER A 26 13.53 -11.49 -11.93
N ALA A 27 12.56 -10.60 -11.65
CA ALA A 27 11.42 -10.90 -10.77
C ALA A 27 10.63 -12.15 -11.22
N HIS A 28 10.35 -12.26 -12.52
CA HIS A 28 9.64 -13.41 -13.09
C HIS A 28 10.36 -14.74 -12.89
N GLU A 29 11.67 -14.76 -13.07
CA GLU A 29 12.48 -15.97 -12.86
C GLU A 29 12.49 -16.35 -11.39
N VAL A 30 12.72 -15.38 -10.51
CA VAL A 30 12.77 -15.62 -9.06
C VAL A 30 11.43 -16.13 -8.54
N VAL A 31 10.31 -15.49 -8.91
CA VAL A 31 8.96 -15.89 -8.46
C VAL A 31 8.62 -17.30 -8.94
N ARG A 32 8.97 -17.65 -10.18
CA ARG A 32 8.80 -19.02 -10.71
C ARG A 32 9.60 -20.07 -9.93
N GLY A 33 10.75 -19.67 -9.36
CA GLY A 33 11.58 -20.53 -8.53
C GLY A 33 11.09 -20.74 -7.08
N LEU A 34 10.07 -20.00 -6.63
CA LEU A 34 9.56 -20.12 -5.27
C LEU A 34 8.73 -21.40 -5.11
N ALA A 35 8.82 -22.05 -3.94
CA ALA A 35 8.10 -23.30 -3.69
C ALA A 35 6.57 -23.22 -3.98
N PRO A 36 5.84 -22.15 -3.59
CA PRO A 36 4.41 -22.03 -3.89
C PRO A 36 4.08 -21.95 -5.39
N ALA A 37 5.02 -21.54 -6.25
CA ALA A 37 4.81 -21.45 -7.70
C ALA A 37 4.59 -22.84 -8.34
N SER A 38 5.15 -23.90 -7.76
CA SER A 38 4.92 -25.28 -8.19
C SER A 38 3.57 -25.87 -7.73
N ALA A 39 2.85 -25.15 -6.87
CA ALA A 39 1.64 -25.62 -6.19
C ALA A 39 0.44 -24.69 -6.42
N VAL A 40 0.37 -24.01 -7.58
CA VAL A 40 -0.77 -23.17 -7.94
C VAL A 40 -2.06 -24.02 -7.96
N PRO A 41 -3.09 -23.65 -7.18
CA PRO A 41 -4.32 -24.43 -7.12
C PRO A 41 -5.16 -24.22 -8.39
N ALA A 42 -5.83 -25.28 -8.84
CA ALA A 42 -6.77 -25.18 -9.94
C ALA A 42 -8.07 -24.50 -9.47
N ARG A 43 -8.44 -23.39 -10.14
CA ARG A 43 -9.70 -22.70 -9.90
C ARG A 43 -10.89 -23.54 -10.40
N PRO A 44 -11.98 -23.70 -9.62
CA PRO A 44 -13.17 -24.39 -10.08
C PRO A 44 -13.84 -23.62 -11.23
N ALA A 45 -14.48 -24.35 -12.15
CA ALA A 45 -15.30 -23.74 -13.18
C ALA A 45 -16.53 -23.02 -12.56
N GLY A 46 -16.93 -21.91 -13.18
CA GLY A 46 -18.07 -21.12 -12.74
C GLY A 46 -17.77 -19.62 -12.63
N GLN A 47 -18.84 -18.84 -12.47
CA GLN A 47 -18.77 -17.39 -12.26
C GLN A 47 -18.33 -17.06 -10.83
N ALA A 48 -17.64 -15.92 -10.68
CA ALA A 48 -17.12 -15.40 -9.41
C ALA A 48 -18.13 -15.43 -8.25
N GLY A 49 -19.39 -15.00 -8.51
CA GLY A 49 -20.43 -14.94 -7.50
C GLY A 49 -21.04 -16.28 -7.07
N GLN A 50 -20.60 -17.40 -7.65
CA GLN A 50 -21.12 -18.72 -7.29
C GLN A 50 -20.51 -19.20 -5.97
N ARG A 51 -21.35 -19.72 -5.07
CA ARG A 51 -20.97 -20.07 -3.70
C ARG A 51 -19.74 -21.00 -3.61
N HIS A 52 -19.62 -21.98 -4.49
CA HIS A 52 -18.47 -22.90 -4.47
C HIS A 52 -17.18 -22.25 -4.95
N VAL A 53 -17.26 -21.27 -5.87
CA VAL A 53 -16.12 -20.48 -6.32
C VAL A 53 -15.66 -19.52 -5.21
N ILE A 54 -16.61 -18.86 -4.54
CA ILE A 54 -16.35 -18.01 -3.37
C ILE A 54 -15.67 -18.82 -2.26
N ALA A 55 -16.23 -19.98 -1.89
CA ALA A 55 -15.67 -20.84 -0.86
C ALA A 55 -14.22 -21.28 -1.21
N TRP A 56 -14.00 -21.71 -2.46
CA TRP A 56 -12.66 -22.06 -2.93
C TRP A 56 -11.67 -20.89 -2.86
N SER A 57 -12.11 -19.68 -3.23
CA SER A 57 -11.29 -18.47 -3.16
C SER A 57 -10.79 -18.21 -1.74
N HIS A 58 -11.70 -18.31 -0.75
CA HIS A 58 -11.36 -18.07 0.66
C HIS A 58 -10.55 -19.19 1.31
N GLU A 59 -10.79 -20.45 0.97
CA GLU A 59 -10.18 -21.59 1.66
C GLU A 59 -8.89 -22.06 1.00
N VAL A 60 -8.84 -22.08 -0.33
CA VAL A 60 -7.72 -22.62 -1.11
C VAL A 60 -6.90 -21.49 -1.72
N GLY A 61 -7.55 -20.57 -2.43
CA GLY A 61 -6.89 -19.46 -3.12
C GLY A 61 -6.13 -18.55 -2.14
N ALA A 62 -6.81 -18.08 -1.10
CA ALA A 62 -6.21 -17.22 -0.08
C ALA A 62 -5.09 -17.91 0.71
N ALA A 63 -5.21 -19.22 0.99
CA ALA A 63 -4.17 -19.98 1.66
C ALA A 63 -2.90 -20.11 0.79
N TRP A 64 -3.06 -20.34 -0.51
CA TRP A 64 -1.96 -20.32 -1.47
C TRP A 64 -1.32 -18.92 -1.58
N ALA A 65 -2.12 -17.86 -1.69
CA ALA A 65 -1.63 -16.48 -1.74
C ALA A 65 -0.90 -16.06 -0.46
N ASP A 66 -1.34 -16.52 0.72
CA ASP A 66 -0.62 -16.33 1.99
C ASP A 66 0.73 -17.07 1.97
N SER A 67 0.79 -18.27 1.38
CA SER A 67 2.04 -19.02 1.21
C SER A 67 3.01 -18.31 0.27
N MET A 68 2.52 -17.81 -0.86
CA MET A 68 3.30 -17.00 -1.81
C MET A 68 3.84 -15.73 -1.15
N THR A 69 2.99 -15.02 -0.40
CA THR A 69 3.41 -13.84 0.37
C THR A 69 4.54 -14.16 1.34
N ARG A 70 4.50 -15.28 2.06
CA ARG A 70 5.59 -15.69 2.96
C ARG A 70 6.89 -15.96 2.21
N ALA A 71 6.82 -16.68 1.08
CA ALA A 71 8.00 -16.95 0.26
C ALA A 71 8.63 -15.67 -0.31
N LEU A 72 7.80 -14.70 -0.71
CA LEU A 72 8.23 -13.39 -1.16
C LEU A 72 8.89 -12.59 -0.03
N ILE A 73 8.30 -12.59 1.16
CA ILE A 73 8.87 -11.92 2.34
C ILE A 73 10.22 -12.54 2.72
N GLU A 74 10.34 -13.86 2.70
CA GLU A 74 11.60 -14.55 2.97
C GLU A 74 12.69 -14.16 1.94
N ARG A 75 12.30 -13.99 0.67
CA ARG A 75 13.22 -13.67 -0.42
C ARG A 75 13.64 -12.20 -0.47
N TYR A 76 12.70 -11.28 -0.25
CA TYR A 76 12.87 -9.85 -0.53
C TYR A 76 12.74 -8.96 0.71
N GLY A 77 12.27 -9.50 1.83
CA GLY A 77 11.94 -8.72 3.02
C GLY A 77 10.47 -8.33 3.09
N ARG A 78 10.10 -7.67 4.19
CA ARG A 78 8.69 -7.45 4.56
C ARG A 78 7.93 -6.57 3.57
N TRP A 79 8.59 -5.63 2.89
CA TRP A 79 7.96 -4.79 1.86
C TRP A 79 7.18 -5.61 0.84
N ALA A 80 7.65 -6.81 0.49
CA ALA A 80 7.02 -7.65 -0.51
C ALA A 80 5.59 -8.08 -0.15
N ALA A 81 5.16 -7.94 1.11
CA ALA A 81 3.78 -8.20 1.55
C ALA A 81 2.72 -7.37 0.80
N GLY A 82 3.10 -6.22 0.22
CA GLY A 82 2.21 -5.35 -0.54
C GLY A 82 1.85 -5.82 -1.94
N TRP A 83 2.48 -6.89 -2.46
CA TRP A 83 2.31 -7.33 -3.85
C TRP A 83 0.84 -7.61 -4.24
N ARG A 84 -0.01 -7.99 -3.29
CA ARG A 84 -1.45 -8.28 -3.52
C ARG A 84 -2.38 -7.23 -2.93
N TRP A 85 -1.86 -6.03 -2.62
CA TRP A 85 -2.68 -4.93 -2.14
C TRP A 85 -3.44 -4.28 -3.30
N ALA A 86 -4.47 -4.99 -3.72
CA ALA A 86 -5.27 -4.66 -4.88
C ALA A 86 -6.09 -3.37 -4.69
N VAL A 87 -6.35 -2.69 -5.79
CA VAL A 87 -7.36 -1.63 -5.89
C VAL A 87 -8.76 -2.17 -5.55
N ASP A 88 -9.69 -1.26 -5.25
CA ASP A 88 -11.10 -1.56 -5.00
C ASP A 88 -11.32 -2.66 -3.94
N GLU A 89 -12.23 -3.59 -4.18
CA GLU A 89 -12.62 -4.68 -3.28
C GLU A 89 -11.70 -5.91 -3.39
N GLY A 90 -10.49 -5.74 -3.93
CA GLY A 90 -9.53 -6.83 -4.05
C GLY A 90 -9.03 -7.33 -2.69
N ASP A 91 -8.04 -8.24 -2.68
CA ASP A 91 -7.69 -9.12 -1.55
C ASP A 91 -7.62 -8.40 -0.18
N PHE A 92 -7.00 -7.22 -0.12
CA PHE A 92 -6.96 -6.36 1.07
C PHE A 92 -7.75 -5.05 0.95
N GLY A 93 -8.22 -4.76 -0.25
CA GLY A 93 -8.92 -3.56 -0.69
C GLY A 93 -8.17 -2.23 -0.60
N GLY A 94 -8.47 -1.31 -1.52
CA GLY A 94 -8.02 0.09 -1.50
C GLY A 94 -6.53 0.33 -1.65
N GLY A 95 -5.78 -0.68 -2.11
CA GLY A 95 -4.36 -0.56 -2.38
C GLY A 95 -4.06 -0.07 -3.79
N PRO A 96 -2.77 0.09 -4.13
CA PRO A 96 -2.37 0.63 -5.41
C PRO A 96 -2.14 -0.42 -6.51
N VAL A 97 -2.18 -1.72 -6.20
CA VAL A 97 -1.87 -2.78 -7.19
C VAL A 97 -3.08 -3.03 -8.08
N GLN A 98 -2.91 -2.95 -9.39
CA GLN A 98 -3.97 -3.18 -10.38
C GLN A 98 -3.87 -4.56 -11.02
N THR A 99 -2.67 -5.15 -11.08
CA THR A 99 -2.44 -6.44 -11.74
C THR A 99 -3.08 -7.62 -11.00
N TRP A 100 -3.07 -7.57 -9.66
CA TRP A 100 -3.78 -8.52 -8.81
C TRP A 100 -5.12 -7.93 -8.37
N CYS A 101 -6.17 -8.76 -8.35
CA CYS A 101 -7.46 -8.41 -7.76
C CYS A 101 -7.70 -9.27 -6.52
N CYS A 102 -8.06 -10.54 -6.71
CA CYS A 102 -8.30 -11.49 -5.64
C CYS A 102 -8.04 -12.92 -6.15
N PRO A 103 -7.95 -13.93 -5.26
CA PRO A 103 -7.69 -15.30 -5.67
C PRO A 103 -8.69 -15.84 -6.70
N ASN A 104 -9.95 -15.41 -6.63
CA ASN A 104 -10.97 -15.83 -7.58
C ASN A 104 -10.69 -15.32 -9.01
N ASP A 105 -10.23 -14.09 -9.20
CA ASP A 105 -10.09 -13.50 -10.53
C ASP A 105 -8.66 -13.55 -11.07
N SER A 106 -7.66 -13.68 -10.19
CA SER A 106 -6.25 -13.68 -10.56
C SER A 106 -5.63 -15.09 -10.64
N ILE A 107 -6.20 -16.10 -9.96
CA ILE A 107 -5.72 -17.49 -10.11
C ILE A 107 -6.44 -18.15 -11.29
N THR A 108 -5.66 -18.44 -12.33
CA THR A 108 -6.14 -19.06 -13.56
C THR A 108 -5.33 -20.34 -13.88
N GLY A 109 -4.46 -20.31 -14.88
CA GLY A 109 -3.45 -21.34 -15.12
C GLY A 109 -2.19 -21.09 -14.30
N ALA A 110 -1.35 -22.12 -14.14
CA ALA A 110 -0.18 -22.04 -13.26
C ALA A 110 0.81 -20.97 -13.73
N ASP A 111 1.17 -20.95 -15.02
CA ASP A 111 2.12 -19.99 -15.58
C ASP A 111 1.55 -18.57 -15.57
N GLU A 112 0.28 -18.39 -15.92
CA GLU A 112 -0.39 -17.08 -15.90
C GLU A 112 -0.48 -16.53 -14.47
N THR A 113 -0.78 -17.38 -13.50
CA THR A 113 -0.87 -16.98 -12.08
C THR A 113 0.50 -16.56 -11.56
N VAL A 114 1.56 -17.32 -11.86
CA VAL A 114 2.93 -17.01 -11.43
C VAL A 114 3.43 -15.71 -12.08
N ALA A 115 3.12 -15.49 -13.37
CA ALA A 115 3.43 -14.23 -14.05
C ALA A 115 2.68 -13.05 -13.40
N CYS A 116 1.39 -13.21 -13.11
CA CYS A 116 0.57 -12.20 -12.43
C CYS A 116 1.15 -11.81 -11.06
N VAL A 117 1.64 -12.77 -10.26
CA VAL A 117 2.34 -12.48 -8.99
C VAL A 117 3.59 -11.64 -9.22
N ALA A 118 4.42 -12.00 -10.19
CA ALA A 118 5.66 -11.28 -10.48
C ALA A 118 5.38 -9.85 -10.95
N ASP A 119 4.43 -9.67 -11.86
CA ASP A 119 4.02 -8.37 -12.36
C ASP A 119 3.45 -7.49 -11.24
N SER A 120 2.63 -8.07 -10.36
CA SER A 120 2.05 -7.36 -9.20
C SER A 120 3.13 -6.95 -8.19
N LEU A 121 4.17 -7.76 -7.98
CA LEU A 121 5.31 -7.40 -7.14
C LEU A 121 6.12 -6.26 -7.74
N VAL A 122 6.37 -6.28 -9.05
CA VAL A 122 7.07 -5.20 -9.77
C VAL A 122 6.26 -3.91 -9.73
N GLU A 123 4.94 -4.01 -9.93
CA GLU A 123 4.01 -2.88 -9.83
C GLU A 123 4.02 -2.27 -8.42
N TRP A 124 3.93 -3.10 -7.38
CA TRP A 124 4.04 -2.67 -6.00
C TRP A 124 5.38 -1.98 -5.73
N ARG A 125 6.49 -2.54 -6.25
CA ARG A 125 7.80 -1.91 -6.13
C ARG A 125 7.85 -0.54 -6.81
N GLY A 126 7.36 -0.43 -8.04
CA GLY A 126 7.33 0.83 -8.78
C GLY A 126 6.53 1.91 -8.06
N TRP A 127 5.44 1.54 -7.39
CA TRP A 127 4.70 2.45 -6.51
C TRP A 127 5.55 2.97 -5.33
N LEU A 128 6.30 2.09 -4.66
CA LEU A 128 7.18 2.51 -3.57
C LEU A 128 8.33 3.41 -4.06
N ASP A 129 8.91 3.12 -5.23
CA ASP A 129 9.94 3.96 -5.85
C ASP A 129 9.39 5.37 -6.20
N ASP A 130 8.18 5.49 -6.75
CA ASP A 130 7.55 6.79 -7.04
C ASP A 130 7.22 7.58 -5.77
N LEU A 131 6.77 6.90 -4.70
CA LEU A 131 6.55 7.54 -3.40
C LEU A 131 7.85 8.09 -2.81
N ALA A 132 8.94 7.30 -2.85
CA ALA A 132 10.24 7.75 -2.36
C ALA A 132 10.70 9.02 -3.10
N GLU A 133 10.60 9.04 -4.44
CA GLU A 133 10.94 10.22 -5.24
C GLU A 133 10.08 11.43 -4.84
N ARG A 134 8.77 11.25 -4.66
CA ARG A 134 7.87 12.33 -4.26
C ARG A 134 8.16 12.85 -2.88
N PHE A 135 8.51 11.99 -1.92
CA PHE A 135 8.87 12.43 -0.57
C PHE A 135 10.08 13.38 -0.61
N GLU A 136 11.10 13.09 -1.43
CA GLU A 136 12.26 13.97 -1.59
C GLU A 136 11.95 15.35 -2.21
N ARG A 137 10.82 15.49 -2.93
CA ARG A 137 10.39 16.79 -3.50
C ARG A 137 9.87 17.76 -2.43
N PHE A 138 9.58 17.27 -1.23
CA PHE A 138 9.07 18.06 -0.11
C PHE A 138 9.94 17.89 1.14
N PRO A 139 11.21 18.34 1.11
CA PRO A 139 12.13 18.14 2.23
C PRO A 139 11.76 18.97 3.45
N LEU A 140 11.73 18.33 4.61
CA LEU A 140 11.41 18.98 5.88
C LEU A 140 12.70 19.45 6.57
N GLY A 141 13.30 20.52 6.05
CA GLY A 141 14.60 21.03 6.49
C GLY A 141 14.55 22.35 7.28
N ASP A 142 13.98 23.40 6.67
CA ASP A 142 13.97 24.74 7.27
C ASP A 142 12.67 25.00 8.05
N PRO A 143 12.72 25.46 9.32
CA PRO A 143 11.53 25.85 10.07
C PRO A 143 10.71 26.99 9.45
N VAL A 144 11.30 27.83 8.59
CA VAL A 144 10.66 29.08 8.13
C VAL A 144 9.45 28.85 7.22
N ASP A 145 9.44 27.76 6.44
CA ASP A 145 8.37 27.45 5.47
C ASP A 145 7.76 26.05 5.71
N ARG A 146 7.87 25.55 6.94
CA ARG A 146 7.53 24.16 7.26
C ARG A 146 6.04 23.87 7.02
N ASP A 147 5.12 24.65 7.58
CA ASP A 147 3.66 24.52 7.37
C ASP A 147 3.32 24.41 5.87
N GLU A 148 3.80 25.37 5.07
CA GLU A 148 3.49 25.43 3.63
C GLU A 148 4.03 24.21 2.87
N VAL A 149 5.23 23.73 3.22
CA VAL A 149 5.79 22.52 2.60
C VAL A 149 4.95 21.28 2.94
N TRP A 150 4.49 21.14 4.19
CA TRP A 150 3.70 19.98 4.62
C TRP A 150 2.30 20.02 4.00
N GLU A 151 1.69 21.20 3.91
CA GLU A 151 0.39 21.36 3.25
C GLU A 151 0.48 20.95 1.78
N ARG A 152 1.46 21.49 1.04
CA ARG A 152 1.67 21.13 -0.38
C ARG A 152 1.99 19.64 -0.55
N ALA A 153 2.78 19.06 0.35
CA ALA A 153 3.07 17.63 0.33
C ALA A 153 1.79 16.81 0.54
N ALA A 154 0.97 17.16 1.51
CA ALA A 154 -0.28 16.47 1.80
C ALA A 154 -1.25 16.54 0.62
N VAL A 155 -1.48 17.72 0.04
CA VAL A 155 -2.28 17.88 -1.18
C VAL A 155 -1.76 16.97 -2.29
N HIS A 156 -0.46 17.03 -2.57
CA HIS A 156 0.16 16.26 -3.64
C HIS A 156 0.02 14.74 -3.44
N LEU A 157 0.26 14.26 -2.21
CA LEU A 157 0.20 12.84 -1.88
C LEU A 157 -1.24 12.31 -1.88
N VAL A 158 -2.21 13.10 -1.39
CA VAL A 158 -3.63 12.74 -1.44
C VAL A 158 -4.09 12.56 -2.89
N HIS A 159 -3.79 13.51 -3.78
CA HIS A 159 -4.14 13.38 -5.20
C HIS A 159 -3.44 12.19 -5.84
N HIS A 160 -2.16 11.98 -5.53
CA HIS A 160 -1.41 10.87 -6.09
C HIS A 160 -2.01 9.49 -5.70
N VAL A 161 -2.45 9.34 -4.45
CA VAL A 161 -3.15 8.12 -4.01
C VAL A 161 -4.51 8.00 -4.72
N VAL A 162 -5.29 9.07 -4.77
CA VAL A 162 -6.60 9.08 -5.46
C VAL A 162 -6.46 8.68 -6.93
N ASP A 163 -5.49 9.25 -7.65
CA ASP A 163 -5.23 8.94 -9.06
C ASP A 163 -4.82 7.47 -9.23
N ARG A 164 -4.06 6.92 -8.28
CA ARG A 164 -3.58 5.54 -8.35
C ARG A 164 -4.68 4.53 -8.08
N THR A 165 -5.53 4.79 -7.08
CA THR A 165 -6.57 3.86 -6.61
C THR A 165 -7.93 4.11 -7.23
N GLY A 166 -8.09 5.19 -8.01
CA GLY A 166 -9.38 5.62 -8.56
C GLY A 166 -10.39 6.08 -7.50
N ALA A 167 -9.93 6.39 -6.27
CA ALA A 167 -10.78 6.57 -5.09
C ALA A 167 -11.78 5.42 -4.86
N GLY A 168 -11.34 4.19 -5.17
CA GLY A 168 -12.07 2.94 -5.02
C GLY A 168 -12.44 2.58 -3.57
N ASP A 169 -12.79 1.33 -3.33
CA ASP A 169 -13.04 0.89 -1.95
C ASP A 169 -11.82 1.16 -1.04
N ALA A 170 -12.05 1.65 0.18
CA ALA A 170 -11.07 1.79 1.27
C ALA A 170 -9.76 2.55 0.94
N TRP A 171 -9.73 3.33 -0.16
CA TRP A 171 -8.53 4.05 -0.62
C TRP A 171 -7.96 5.00 0.43
N TYR A 172 -8.82 5.60 1.26
CA TYR A 172 -8.43 6.53 2.30
C TYR A 172 -7.56 5.86 3.39
N GLY A 173 -7.65 4.54 3.56
CA GLY A 173 -6.75 3.80 4.44
C GLY A 173 -5.32 3.75 3.90
N HIS A 174 -5.15 3.61 2.58
CA HIS A 174 -3.84 3.71 1.93
C HIS A 174 -3.33 5.16 1.95
N CYS A 175 -4.22 6.13 1.72
CA CYS A 175 -3.90 7.55 1.84
C CYS A 175 -3.33 7.91 3.22
N ALA A 176 -4.00 7.48 4.29
CA ALA A 176 -3.51 7.65 5.66
C ALA A 176 -2.13 7.02 5.87
N GLN A 177 -1.91 5.82 5.32
CA GLN A 177 -0.62 5.14 5.43
C GLN A 177 0.50 5.90 4.69
N VAL A 178 0.24 6.41 3.48
CA VAL A 178 1.22 7.19 2.71
C VAL A 178 1.61 8.48 3.44
N LEU A 179 0.64 9.19 4.02
CA LEU A 179 0.93 10.39 4.81
C LEU A 179 1.72 10.03 6.08
N THR A 180 1.41 8.92 6.73
CA THR A 180 2.18 8.42 7.87
C THR A 180 3.62 8.11 7.47
N TRP A 181 3.83 7.46 6.32
CA TRP A 181 5.16 7.17 5.78
C TRP A 181 5.95 8.42 5.41
N PHE A 182 5.29 9.44 4.86
CA PHE A 182 5.93 10.72 4.59
C PHE A 182 6.48 11.35 5.87
N LEU A 183 5.70 11.34 6.95
CA LEU A 183 6.15 11.83 8.25
C LEU A 183 7.33 11.02 8.81
N ALA A 184 7.25 9.69 8.72
CA ALA A 184 8.31 8.79 9.16
C ALA A 184 9.63 9.01 8.38
N ARG A 185 9.55 9.22 7.06
CA ARG A 185 10.70 9.56 6.20
C ARG A 185 11.45 10.80 6.70
N TRP A 186 10.75 11.74 7.33
CA TRP A 186 11.32 12.96 7.89
C TRP A 186 11.53 12.95 9.40
N GLY A 187 11.51 11.75 10.01
CA GLY A 187 11.94 11.53 11.39
C GLY A 187 10.84 11.67 12.45
N VAL A 188 9.57 11.79 12.06
CA VAL A 188 8.45 11.71 13.01
C VAL A 188 8.25 10.25 13.39
N ALA A 189 8.22 9.92 14.68
CA ALA A 189 8.02 8.55 15.14
C ALA A 189 6.66 7.99 14.67
N ASP A 190 6.61 6.74 14.22
CA ASP A 190 5.44 6.11 13.60
C ASP A 190 4.14 6.26 14.42
N GLY A 191 4.22 6.09 15.74
CA GLY A 191 3.05 6.24 16.63
C GLY A 191 2.51 7.68 16.69
N VAL A 192 3.41 8.66 16.62
CA VAL A 192 3.04 10.09 16.54
C VAL A 192 2.48 10.37 15.15
N ALA A 193 3.17 9.95 14.09
CA ALA A 193 2.75 10.16 12.70
C ALA A 193 1.32 9.63 12.45
N GLY A 194 1.02 8.41 12.90
CA GLY A 194 -0.31 7.83 12.77
C GLY A 194 -1.38 8.65 13.50
N HIS A 195 -1.09 9.13 14.73
CA HIS A 195 -2.02 9.97 15.48
C HIS A 195 -2.30 11.31 14.77
N LEU A 196 -1.28 11.95 14.20
CA LEU A 196 -1.44 13.21 13.47
C LEU A 196 -2.29 13.04 12.21
N VAL A 197 -2.05 11.96 11.46
CA VAL A 197 -2.85 11.63 10.28
C VAL A 197 -4.29 11.33 10.64
N ASP A 198 -4.54 10.58 11.72
CA ASP A 198 -5.89 10.27 12.20
C ASP A 198 -6.64 11.56 12.58
N GLN A 199 -5.98 12.54 13.18
CA GLN A 199 -6.59 13.85 13.47
C GLN A 199 -6.92 14.63 12.18
N ALA A 200 -5.99 14.63 11.21
CA ALA A 200 -6.13 15.36 9.96
C ALA A 200 -7.23 14.79 9.06
N ILE A 201 -7.24 13.47 8.84
CA ILE A 201 -8.25 12.80 7.99
C ILE A 201 -9.53 12.57 8.77
N GLY A 202 -9.48 11.97 9.97
CA GLY A 202 -10.61 11.83 10.89
C GLY A 202 -11.88 11.23 10.29
N GLY A 203 -11.76 10.28 9.37
CA GLY A 203 -12.89 9.65 8.68
C GLY A 203 -13.65 10.56 7.70
N ARG A 204 -13.04 11.68 7.27
CA ARG A 204 -13.67 12.64 6.33
C ARG A 204 -13.67 12.16 4.88
N PHE A 205 -12.82 11.21 4.53
CA PHE A 205 -12.83 10.58 3.22
C PHE A 205 -13.77 9.37 3.21
N GLU A 206 -14.40 9.14 2.06
CA GLU A 206 -15.38 8.07 1.86
C GLU A 206 -14.88 7.09 0.78
N SER A 207 -15.26 5.81 0.88
CA SER A 207 -15.02 4.82 -0.20
C SER A 207 -15.80 5.22 -1.46
N TRP A 208 -15.28 4.87 -2.64
CA TRP A 208 -15.96 5.06 -3.94
C TRP A 208 -16.24 6.51 -4.36
N VAL A 209 -15.68 7.48 -3.64
CA VAL A 209 -15.89 8.90 -3.88
C VAL A 209 -14.54 9.61 -3.80
N GLY A 210 -14.15 10.23 -4.92
CA GLY A 210 -13.02 11.16 -4.92
C GLY A 210 -13.34 12.39 -4.06
N PRO A 211 -12.39 12.86 -3.22
CA PRO A 211 -12.64 13.99 -2.34
C PRO A 211 -12.81 15.28 -3.15
N ALA A 212 -13.68 16.18 -2.67
CA ALA A 212 -13.74 17.53 -3.21
C ALA A 212 -12.42 18.28 -2.92
N GLU A 213 -12.00 19.15 -3.83
CA GLU A 213 -10.74 19.93 -3.68
C GLU A 213 -10.66 20.67 -2.34
N THR A 214 -11.77 21.31 -1.92
CA THR A 214 -11.84 22.02 -0.65
C THR A 214 -11.63 21.11 0.56
N LEU A 215 -12.00 19.84 0.46
CA LEU A 215 -11.74 18.86 1.52
C LEU A 215 -10.27 18.44 1.54
N VAL A 216 -9.64 18.30 0.37
CA VAL A 216 -8.20 18.00 0.27
C VAL A 216 -7.38 19.14 0.90
N THR A 217 -7.69 20.40 0.57
CA THR A 217 -7.04 21.57 1.19
C THR A 217 -7.24 21.60 2.72
N ASP A 218 -8.48 21.39 3.20
CA ASP A 218 -8.79 21.38 4.64
C ASP A 218 -8.07 20.24 5.39
N VAL A 219 -7.91 19.07 4.78
CA VAL A 219 -7.09 17.97 5.34
C VAL A 219 -5.61 18.35 5.35
N ALA A 220 -5.10 18.97 4.29
CA ALA A 220 -3.71 19.37 4.18
C ALA A 220 -3.33 20.45 5.21
N GLU A 221 -4.17 21.47 5.40
CA GLU A 221 -3.96 22.50 6.43
C GLU A 221 -3.93 21.89 7.83
N ARG A 222 -4.83 20.95 8.14
CA ARG A 222 -4.83 20.28 9.44
C ARG A 222 -3.62 19.39 9.64
N PHE A 223 -3.23 18.68 8.59
CA PHE A 223 -2.06 17.84 8.58
C PHE A 223 -0.83 18.67 8.92
N ALA A 224 -0.64 19.81 8.25
CA ALA A 224 0.50 20.72 8.43
C ALA A 224 0.55 21.44 9.79
N ARG A 225 -0.61 21.74 10.39
CA ARG A 225 -0.66 22.25 11.77
C ARG A 225 -0.30 21.19 12.81
N ALA A 226 -0.89 20.00 12.72
CA ALA A 226 -0.70 18.95 13.72
C ALA A 226 0.76 18.46 13.76
N ALA A 227 1.31 18.31 12.57
CA ALA A 227 2.71 18.23 12.23
C ALA A 227 3.66 19.21 12.94
N GLU A 228 3.42 20.52 12.79
CA GLU A 228 4.25 21.54 13.39
C GLU A 228 4.22 21.47 14.91
N ASP A 229 3.04 21.27 15.48
CA ASP A 229 2.86 21.09 16.92
C ASP A 229 3.69 19.91 17.46
N ALA A 230 3.72 18.79 16.73
CA ALA A 230 4.50 17.61 17.11
C ALA A 230 6.01 17.85 17.07
N VAL A 231 6.52 18.57 16.06
CA VAL A 231 7.95 18.89 15.97
C VAL A 231 8.35 19.97 17.00
N ALA A 232 7.44 20.87 17.37
CA ALA A 232 7.66 21.89 18.38
C ALA A 232 7.63 21.33 19.83
N ALA A 233 7.08 20.13 20.05
CA ALA A 233 6.96 19.48 21.34
C ALA A 233 7.73 18.15 21.42
N PRO A 234 9.08 18.16 21.35
CA PRO A 234 9.87 16.92 21.25
C PRO A 234 9.88 16.03 22.50
N ASP A 235 9.35 16.48 23.64
CA ASP A 235 9.25 15.69 24.88
C ASP A 235 8.04 16.11 25.73
N ARG A 236 6.98 15.29 25.71
CA ARG A 236 6.03 15.16 26.82
C ARG A 236 5.67 13.68 26.98
N ASP A 237 6.56 13.00 27.71
CA ASP A 237 6.48 11.68 28.36
C ASP A 237 6.34 10.42 27.49
#